data_AF-A0A7S3AMV7-F1
#
_entry.id   AF-A0A7S3AMV7-F1
#
_cell.length_a   1.000
_cell.length_b   1.000
_cell.length_c   1.000
_cell.angle_alpha   90.00
_cell.angle_beta   90.00
_cell.angle_gamma   90.00
#
_symmetry.space_group_name_H-M   'P 1'
#
loop_
_entity.id
_entity.type
_entity.pdbx_description
1 polymer ?
#
loop_
_entity_poly.entity_id
_entity_poly.type
_entity_poly.pdbx_seq_one_letter_code
_entity_poly.pdbx_strand_id
1 'polypeptide(L)'
;APYTSPTVFNFYSPEYAPDGPVAVAELVSPEAELAISPYLIGMLDGMSSLVRLGLTNCAAGFGSALQGSRCNSLTNQRLQADGQLAFSPQSWDSASVVTELNMLLTGGRLSSVSQGVIQAAYDATMMQSASEMEALRSAQELFLSTAEFHVTNMNAMRATPHVLRQSQSTASLGRPYKAIV
;
A
#
# COMPACT_ATOMS: atom_id res chain seq x y z
N ALA A 1 15.77 15.91 -2.32
CA ALA A 1 14.79 15.03 -2.99
C ALA A 1 15.39 13.63 -3.01
N PRO A 2 14.59 12.55 -2.83
CA PRO A 2 15.10 11.17 -2.81
C PRO A 2 15.80 10.73 -4.12
N TYR A 3 15.65 11.49 -5.22
CA TYR A 3 16.24 11.19 -6.53
C TYR A 3 17.64 11.79 -6.78
N THR A 4 18.29 12.41 -5.78
CA THR A 4 19.60 13.07 -5.96
C THR A 4 20.71 12.43 -5.13
N SER A 5 20.76 11.08 -5.09
CA SER A 5 21.88 10.35 -4.48
C SER A 5 22.88 9.94 -5.57
N PRO A 6 23.96 10.70 -5.80
CA PRO A 6 24.87 10.46 -6.93
C PRO A 6 25.86 9.31 -6.66
N THR A 7 25.94 8.82 -5.42
CA THR A 7 27.00 7.91 -4.95
C THR A 7 26.49 6.56 -4.45
N VAL A 8 25.20 6.27 -4.60
CA VAL A 8 24.64 4.96 -4.27
C VAL A 8 24.39 4.25 -5.59
N PHE A 9 25.10 3.14 -5.81
CA PHE A 9 24.84 2.23 -6.92
C PHE A 9 23.36 1.86 -6.89
N ASN A 10 22.60 2.31 -7.88
CA ASN A 10 21.24 1.85 -8.06
C ASN A 10 21.29 0.60 -8.94
N PHE A 11 20.73 -0.52 -8.47
CA PHE A 11 20.72 -1.79 -9.21
C PHE A 11 19.62 -1.83 -10.28
N TYR A 12 18.70 -0.86 -10.26
CA TYR A 12 17.54 -0.79 -11.15
C TYR A 12 17.84 0.00 -12.42
N SER A 13 17.18 -0.34 -13.52
CA SER A 13 17.24 0.42 -14.77
C SER A 13 16.54 1.78 -14.61
N PRO A 14 17.24 2.91 -14.86
CA PRO A 14 16.66 4.26 -14.76
C PRO A 14 15.41 4.47 -15.61
N GLU A 15 15.30 3.72 -16.70
CA GLU A 15 14.22 3.77 -17.67
C GLU A 15 13.09 2.76 -17.42
N TYR A 16 13.15 1.95 -16.35
CA TYR A 16 12.11 0.96 -16.11
C TYR A 16 10.75 1.63 -15.83
N ALA A 17 9.75 1.18 -16.57
CA ALA A 17 8.35 1.52 -16.38
C ALA A 17 7.53 0.23 -16.43
N PRO A 18 6.73 -0.08 -15.38
CA PRO A 18 5.86 -1.24 -15.43
C PRO A 18 4.78 -1.05 -16.50
N ASP A 19 4.40 -2.16 -17.16
CA ASP A 19 3.35 -2.16 -18.17
C ASP A 19 2.02 -1.61 -17.62
N GLY A 20 1.28 -0.91 -18.48
CA GLY A 20 -0.04 -0.36 -18.17
C GLY A 20 -0.06 1.17 -18.05
N PRO A 21 -0.94 1.75 -17.21
CA PRO A 21 -1.16 3.19 -17.16
C PRO A 21 0.09 4.03 -16.86
N VAL A 22 1.06 3.48 -16.12
CA VAL A 22 2.32 4.14 -15.78
C VAL A 22 3.20 4.31 -17.03
N ALA A 23 3.38 3.24 -17.82
CA ALA A 23 4.09 3.29 -19.09
C ALA A 23 3.38 4.17 -20.13
N VAL A 24 2.04 4.11 -20.22
CA VAL A 24 1.24 4.99 -21.12
C VAL A 24 1.38 6.46 -20.73
N ALA A 25 1.55 6.75 -19.43
CA ALA A 25 1.79 8.10 -18.93
C ALA A 25 3.27 8.54 -19.04
N GLU A 26 4.14 7.73 -19.64
CA GLU A 26 5.59 7.97 -19.75
C GLU A 26 6.26 8.23 -18.39
N LEU A 27 5.74 7.60 -17.34
CA LEU A 27 6.31 7.67 -15.99
C LEU A 27 7.26 6.49 -15.79
N VAL A 28 8.43 6.77 -15.24
CA VAL A 28 9.44 5.77 -14.90
C VAL A 28 9.50 5.58 -13.39
N SER A 29 9.70 4.34 -12.96
CA SER A 29 9.88 3.98 -11.56
C SER A 29 10.90 2.84 -11.47
N PRO A 30 12.20 3.13 -11.46
CA PRO A 30 13.25 2.11 -11.37
C PRO A 30 13.03 1.12 -10.21
N GLU A 31 12.64 1.63 -9.04
CA GLU A 31 12.40 0.80 -7.85
C GLU A 31 11.20 -0.16 -7.99
N ALA A 32 10.31 0.08 -8.97
CA ALA A 32 9.18 -0.81 -9.25
C ALA A 32 9.61 -2.13 -9.90
N GLU A 33 10.87 -2.30 -10.27
CA GLU A 33 11.43 -3.60 -10.66
C GLU A 33 11.28 -4.65 -9.56
N LEU A 34 11.31 -4.24 -8.29
CA LEU A 34 11.04 -5.13 -7.16
C LEU A 34 9.54 -5.39 -6.93
N ALA A 35 8.66 -4.53 -7.46
CA ALA A 35 7.22 -4.57 -7.25
C ALA A 35 6.54 -5.57 -8.19
N ILE A 36 7.09 -6.78 -8.31
CA ILE A 36 6.48 -7.85 -9.11
C ILE A 36 5.19 -8.35 -8.45
N SER A 37 4.23 -8.78 -9.27
CA SER A 37 2.89 -9.21 -8.83
C SER A 37 2.88 -10.18 -7.64
N PRO A 38 3.68 -11.27 -7.59
CA PRO A 38 3.63 -12.18 -6.44
C PRO A 38 4.08 -11.53 -5.12
N TYR A 39 5.00 -10.57 -5.16
CA TYR A 39 5.43 -9.86 -3.95
C TYR A 39 4.40 -8.83 -3.50
N LEU A 40 3.76 -8.12 -4.44
CA LEU A 40 2.70 -7.17 -4.10
C LEU A 40 1.47 -7.88 -3.51
N ILE A 41 1.03 -8.99 -4.13
CA ILE A 41 -0.10 -9.78 -3.62
C ILE A 41 0.25 -10.35 -2.26
N GLY A 42 1.44 -10.95 -2.09
CA GLY A 42 1.88 -11.47 -0.79
C GLY A 42 1.97 -10.39 0.29
N MET A 43 2.38 -9.17 -0.05
CA MET A 43 2.39 -8.04 0.89
C MET A 43 0.96 -7.66 1.30
N LEU A 44 0.03 -7.54 0.36
CA LEU A 44 -1.36 -7.17 0.62
C LEU A 44 -2.10 -8.25 1.43
N ASP A 45 -1.94 -9.51 1.07
CA ASP A 45 -2.50 -10.65 1.80
C ASP A 45 -1.94 -10.71 3.21
N GLY A 46 -0.63 -10.52 3.37
CA GLY A 46 0.02 -10.54 4.67
C GLY A 46 -0.41 -9.36 5.56
N MET A 47 -0.58 -8.17 4.99
CA MET A 47 -1.12 -6.99 5.69
C MET A 47 -2.57 -7.19 6.12
N SER A 48 -3.43 -7.72 5.24
CA SER A 48 -4.82 -8.07 5.56
C SER A 48 -4.88 -9.14 6.66
N SER A 49 -4.08 -10.20 6.55
CA SER A 49 -3.98 -11.24 7.58
C SER A 49 -3.52 -10.67 8.92
N LEU A 50 -2.54 -9.76 8.94
CA LEU A 50 -2.06 -9.11 10.16
C LEU A 50 -3.18 -8.36 10.89
N VAL A 51 -4.04 -7.65 10.15
CA VAL A 51 -5.19 -6.93 10.74
C VAL A 51 -6.27 -7.87 11.22
N ARG A 52 -6.62 -8.90 10.42
CA ARG A 52 -7.74 -9.80 10.72
C ARG A 52 -7.43 -10.82 11.81
N LEU A 53 -6.22 -11.38 11.77
CA LEU A 53 -5.81 -12.57 12.51
C LEU A 53 -4.65 -12.30 13.47
N GLY A 54 -3.84 -11.26 13.21
CA GLY A 54 -2.59 -11.00 13.93
C GLY A 54 -1.37 -11.56 13.21
N LEU A 55 -0.23 -11.57 13.90
CA LEU A 55 1.02 -12.10 13.41
C LEU A 55 0.95 -13.64 13.39
N THR A 56 0.51 -14.20 12.29
CA THR A 56 0.35 -15.65 12.08
C THR A 56 0.77 -16.03 10.67
N ASN A 57 1.13 -17.29 10.43
CA ASN A 57 1.42 -17.83 9.10
C ASN A 57 0.14 -18.26 8.33
N CYS A 58 -1.02 -18.25 8.99
CA CYS A 58 -2.29 -18.58 8.36
C CYS A 58 -2.75 -17.48 7.39
N ALA A 59 -3.58 -17.83 6.41
CA ALA A 59 -4.12 -16.88 5.42
C ALA A 59 -3.05 -16.01 4.72
N ALA A 60 -1.89 -16.60 4.41
CA ALA A 60 -0.73 -15.91 3.83
C ALA A 60 -0.17 -14.75 4.70
N GLY A 61 -0.35 -14.82 6.02
CA GLY A 61 0.19 -13.87 6.97
C GLY A 61 1.72 -13.93 7.15
N PHE A 62 2.25 -12.87 7.78
CA PHE A 62 3.70 -12.68 7.99
C PHE A 62 4.31 -13.46 9.15
N GLY A 63 3.50 -14.21 9.92
CA GLY A 63 3.97 -14.92 11.11
C GLY A 63 4.71 -16.21 10.80
N SER A 64 5.34 -16.77 11.83
CA SER A 64 6.03 -18.06 11.71
C SER A 64 5.04 -19.23 11.85
N ALA A 65 5.34 -20.35 11.21
CA ALA A 65 4.60 -21.58 11.45
C ALA A 65 5.02 -22.16 12.81
N LEU A 66 4.40 -21.71 13.90
CA LEU A 66 4.60 -22.34 15.20
C LEU A 66 4.23 -23.84 15.10
N GLN A 67 5.00 -24.70 15.79
CA GLN A 67 4.64 -26.11 15.90
C GLN A 67 3.24 -26.24 16.50
N GLY A 68 2.30 -26.76 15.71
CA GLY A 68 0.90 -26.93 16.12
C GLY A 68 -0.05 -25.80 15.72
N SER A 69 0.40 -24.78 14.97
CA SER A 69 -0.50 -23.80 14.36
C SER A 69 -1.47 -24.49 13.39
N ARG A 70 -2.76 -24.45 13.73
CA ARG A 70 -3.83 -25.03 12.93
C ARG A 70 -4.62 -23.90 12.26
N CYS A 71 -4.42 -23.74 10.96
CA CYS A 71 -5.20 -22.79 10.16
C CYS A 71 -6.61 -23.30 9.82
N ASN A 72 -7.26 -24.03 10.74
CA ASN A 72 -8.52 -24.73 10.49
C ASN A 72 -9.78 -23.94 10.89
N SER A 73 -9.63 -22.86 11.67
CA SER A 73 -10.74 -21.99 12.08
C SER A 73 -10.21 -20.58 12.39
N LEU A 74 -11.00 -19.54 12.11
CA LEU A 74 -10.69 -18.15 12.39
C LEU A 74 -10.36 -17.91 13.88
N THR A 75 -11.06 -18.59 14.78
CA THR A 75 -10.82 -18.46 16.23
C THR A 75 -9.45 -19.01 16.62
N ASN A 76 -9.08 -20.19 16.10
CA ASN A 76 -7.78 -20.79 16.36
C ASN A 76 -6.65 -19.94 15.75
N GLN A 77 -6.85 -19.42 14.54
CA GLN A 77 -5.89 -18.55 13.87
C GLN A 77 -5.57 -17.30 14.70
N ARG A 78 -6.58 -16.67 15.32
CA ARG A 78 -6.39 -15.51 16.21
C ARG A 78 -5.72 -15.88 17.53
N LEU A 79 -6.14 -16.98 18.16
CA LEU A 79 -5.60 -17.42 19.45
C LEU A 79 -4.15 -17.89 19.38
N GLN A 80 -3.74 -18.42 18.22
CA GLN A 80 -2.38 -18.92 17.96
C GLN A 80 -1.49 -17.89 17.28
N ALA A 81 -1.95 -16.65 17.10
CA ALA A 81 -1.12 -15.58 16.56
C ALA A 81 -0.05 -15.18 17.58
N ASP A 82 1.17 -14.99 17.11
CA ASP A 82 2.34 -14.56 17.91
C ASP A 82 2.15 -13.15 18.49
N GLY A 83 1.27 -12.35 17.89
CA GLY A 83 0.92 -11.00 18.34
C GLY A 83 -0.30 -10.47 17.62
N GLN A 84 -0.93 -9.43 18.18
CA GLN A 84 -2.09 -8.77 17.59
C GLN A 84 -1.94 -7.26 17.67
N LEU A 85 -2.58 -6.54 16.75
CA LEU A 85 -2.66 -5.08 16.83
C LEU A 85 -3.51 -4.68 18.04
N ALA A 86 -2.92 -3.89 18.93
CA ALA A 86 -3.54 -3.48 20.19
C ALA A 86 -4.15 -2.06 20.15
N PHE A 87 -4.18 -1.43 18.98
CA PHE A 87 -4.76 -0.10 18.81
C PHE A 87 -6.25 -0.12 19.16
N SER A 88 -6.67 0.80 20.03
CA SER A 88 -8.07 1.05 20.38
C SER A 88 -8.33 2.53 20.21
N PRO A 89 -9.35 2.94 19.43
CA PRO A 89 -9.66 4.33 19.23
C PRO A 89 -10.22 4.95 20.51
N GLN A 90 -10.12 6.28 20.62
CA GLN A 90 -10.72 7.01 21.75
C GLN A 90 -12.26 7.06 21.68
N SER A 91 -12.80 6.97 20.46
CA SER A 91 -14.23 6.97 20.16
C SER A 91 -14.50 6.00 19.02
N TRP A 92 -15.61 5.27 19.07
CA TRP A 92 -16.02 4.29 18.05
C TRP A 92 -16.86 4.90 16.92
N ASP A 93 -17.05 6.21 16.93
CA ASP A 93 -17.64 6.96 15.84
C ASP A 93 -16.73 6.92 14.59
N SER A 94 -17.32 6.67 13.42
CA SER A 94 -16.55 6.42 12.19
C SER A 94 -15.68 7.59 11.77
N ALA A 95 -16.16 8.83 11.94
CA ALA A 95 -15.37 10.02 11.64
C ALA A 95 -14.17 10.16 12.59
N SER A 96 -14.38 9.87 13.87
CA SER A 96 -13.33 9.91 14.90
C SER A 96 -12.26 8.83 14.66
N VAL A 97 -12.68 7.59 14.43
CA VAL A 97 -11.79 6.45 14.13
C VAL A 97 -10.94 6.74 12.89
N VAL A 98 -11.56 7.19 11.80
CA VAL A 98 -10.83 7.47 10.55
C VAL A 98 -9.88 8.65 10.70
N THR A 99 -10.23 9.66 11.49
CA THR A 99 -9.33 10.79 11.77
C THR A 99 -8.10 10.34 12.55
N GLU A 100 -8.29 9.51 13.58
CA GLU A 100 -7.19 8.99 14.40
C GLU A 100 -6.27 8.07 13.58
N LEU A 101 -6.84 7.14 12.81
CA LEU A 101 -6.07 6.27 11.91
C LEU A 101 -5.34 7.05 10.82
N ASN A 102 -5.93 8.10 10.26
CA ASN A 102 -5.26 8.97 9.28
C ASN A 102 -4.02 9.64 9.89
N MET A 103 -4.10 10.08 11.15
CA MET A 103 -2.93 10.63 11.83
C MET A 103 -1.85 9.57 12.06
N LEU A 104 -2.22 8.38 12.51
CA LEU A 104 -1.26 7.32 12.85
C LEU A 104 -0.60 6.66 11.63
N LEU A 105 -1.39 6.34 10.60
CA LEU A 105 -0.95 5.51 9.48
C LEU A 105 -0.48 6.33 8.28
N THR A 106 -1.06 7.52 8.08
CA THR A 106 -0.78 8.36 6.91
C THR A 106 -0.28 9.74 7.27
N GLY A 107 -0.05 10.04 8.55
CA GLY A 107 0.43 11.34 9.02
C GLY A 107 -0.50 12.50 8.63
N GLY A 108 -1.80 12.24 8.52
CA GLY A 108 -2.80 13.23 8.09
C GLY A 108 -2.95 13.42 6.58
N ARG A 109 -2.22 12.66 5.75
CA ARG A 109 -2.20 12.84 4.28
C ARG A 109 -3.35 12.18 3.52
N LEU A 110 -4.18 11.38 4.18
CA LEU A 110 -5.26 10.65 3.51
C LEU A 110 -6.22 11.62 2.81
N SER A 111 -6.50 11.38 1.53
CA SER A 111 -7.41 12.23 0.75
C SER A 111 -8.84 12.20 1.30
N SER A 112 -9.60 13.29 1.11
CA SER A 112 -11.00 13.37 1.57
C SER A 112 -11.90 12.32 0.92
N VAL A 113 -11.59 11.91 -0.31
CA VAL A 113 -12.33 10.84 -1.00
C VAL A 113 -12.06 9.49 -0.35
N SER A 114 -10.79 9.14 -0.10
CA SER A 114 -10.44 7.90 0.62
C SER A 114 -11.04 7.90 2.03
N GLN A 115 -11.01 9.03 2.73
CA GLN A 115 -11.66 9.16 4.05
C GLN A 115 -13.15 8.82 3.98
N GLY A 116 -13.88 9.38 3.01
CA GLY A 116 -15.31 9.10 2.83
C GLY A 116 -15.60 7.63 2.50
N VAL A 117 -14.79 6.99 1.65
CA VAL A 117 -14.92 5.56 1.33
C VAL A 117 -14.69 4.69 2.56
N ILE A 118 -13.67 5.01 3.37
CA ILE A 118 -13.33 4.26 4.58
C ILE A 118 -14.42 4.42 5.65
N GLN A 119 -14.93 5.65 5.85
CA GLN A 119 -16.04 5.91 6.77
C GLN A 119 -17.29 5.12 6.38
N ALA A 120 -17.67 5.16 5.09
CA ALA A 120 -18.82 4.42 4.60
C ALA A 120 -18.67 2.90 4.78
N ALA A 121 -17.48 2.34 4.57
CA ALA A 121 -17.20 0.93 4.77
C ALA A 121 -17.22 0.53 6.26
N TYR A 122 -16.72 1.40 7.14
CA TYR A 122 -16.80 1.21 8.59
C TYR A 122 -18.27 1.15 9.03
N ASP A 123 -19.08 2.14 8.64
CA ASP A 123 -20.50 2.20 8.99
C ASP A 123 -21.27 1.01 8.44
N ALA A 124 -20.99 0.61 7.19
CA ALA A 124 -21.61 -0.57 6.57
C ALA A 124 -21.27 -1.86 7.32
N THR A 125 -20.03 -2.01 7.78
CA THR A 125 -19.60 -3.19 8.56
C THR A 125 -20.25 -3.18 9.94
N MET A 126 -20.30 -2.01 10.59
CA MET A 126 -20.95 -1.84 11.89
C MET A 126 -22.43 -2.20 11.84
N MET A 127 -23.14 -1.84 10.75
CA MET A 127 -24.53 -2.24 10.54
C MET A 127 -24.72 -3.75 10.32
N GLN A 128 -23.75 -4.43 9.70
CA GLN A 128 -23.86 -5.85 9.36
C GLN A 128 -23.53 -6.77 10.53
N SER A 129 -22.45 -6.49 11.26
CA SER A 129 -21.96 -7.39 12.30
C SER A 129 -22.20 -6.89 13.73
N ALA A 130 -22.63 -5.64 13.90
CA ALA A 130 -22.78 -4.98 15.20
C ALA A 130 -21.51 -5.08 16.08
N SER A 131 -20.33 -5.22 15.46
CA SER A 131 -19.05 -5.35 16.13
C SER A 131 -18.12 -4.20 15.75
N GLU A 132 -17.86 -3.35 16.74
CA GLU A 132 -16.91 -2.23 16.65
C GLU A 132 -15.52 -2.71 16.20
N MET A 133 -15.09 -3.88 16.69
CA MET A 133 -13.79 -4.45 16.34
C MET A 133 -13.72 -4.93 14.89
N GLU A 134 -14.81 -5.41 14.31
CA GLU A 134 -14.83 -5.82 12.90
C GLU A 134 -14.88 -4.60 11.98
N ALA A 135 -15.66 -3.58 12.35
CA ALA A 135 -15.66 -2.31 11.64
C ALA A 135 -14.27 -1.64 11.66
N LEU A 136 -13.59 -1.63 12.82
CA LEU A 136 -12.23 -1.11 12.95
C LEU A 136 -11.24 -1.87 12.05
N ARG A 137 -11.30 -3.21 12.03
CA ARG A 137 -10.46 -4.02 11.13
C ARG A 137 -10.74 -3.69 9.66
N SER A 138 -12.01 -3.55 9.27
CA SER A 138 -12.36 -3.16 7.90
C SER A 138 -11.78 -1.80 7.53
N ALA A 139 -11.81 -0.82 8.44
CA ALA A 139 -11.19 0.48 8.19
C ALA A 139 -9.67 0.35 8.07
N GLN A 140 -9.01 -0.36 8.98
CA GLN A 140 -7.56 -0.59 8.96
C GLN A 140 -7.11 -1.25 7.66
N GLU A 141 -7.83 -2.26 7.15
CA GLU A 141 -7.50 -2.89 5.87
C GLU A 141 -7.58 -1.92 4.70
N LEU A 142 -8.62 -1.08 4.67
CA LEU A 142 -8.73 -0.07 3.62
C LEU A 142 -7.62 0.97 3.71
N PHE A 143 -7.23 1.40 4.92
CA PHE A 143 -6.05 2.25 5.11
C PHE A 143 -4.79 1.61 4.52
N LEU A 144 -4.53 0.33 4.81
CA LEU A 144 -3.38 -0.40 4.28
C LEU A 144 -3.42 -0.56 2.76
N SER A 145 -4.59 -0.51 2.13
CA SER A 145 -4.74 -0.54 0.67
C SER A 145 -4.58 0.82 -0.02
N THR A 146 -4.54 1.91 0.76
CA THR A 146 -4.45 3.25 0.18
C THR A 146 -3.03 3.56 -0.28
N ALA A 147 -2.91 4.34 -1.36
CA ALA A 147 -1.61 4.81 -1.81
C ALA A 147 -0.92 5.61 -0.70
N GLU A 148 -1.65 6.48 0.00
CA GLU A 148 -1.17 7.37 1.07
C GLU A 148 -0.46 6.65 2.23
N PHE A 149 -0.75 5.37 2.44
CA PHE A 149 -0.05 4.53 3.41
C PHE A 149 1.32 4.05 2.88
N HIS A 150 1.41 3.71 1.60
CA HIS A 150 2.63 3.20 0.97
C HIS A 150 3.60 4.30 0.52
N VAL A 151 3.16 5.55 0.46
CA VAL A 151 3.98 6.67 -0.01
C VAL A 151 3.93 7.87 0.93
N THR A 152 5.03 8.64 0.95
CA THR A 152 5.16 9.83 1.82
C THR A 152 4.77 11.14 1.12
N ASN A 153 4.53 11.13 -0.19
CA ASN A 153 4.02 12.29 -0.91
C ASN A 153 2.51 12.47 -0.66
N MET A 154 2.01 13.67 -0.97
CA MET A 154 0.58 13.93 -0.94
C MET A 154 -0.08 13.37 -2.21
N ASN A 155 -1.08 12.51 -2.01
CA ASN A 155 -1.95 12.06 -3.10
C ASN A 155 -3.04 13.11 -3.30
N ALA A 156 -2.91 13.94 -4.35
CA ALA A 156 -3.89 14.95 -4.70
C ALA A 156 -4.46 14.64 -6.08
N MET A 157 -5.75 14.30 -6.15
CA MET A 157 -6.45 14.23 -7.43
C MET A 157 -6.41 15.60 -8.10
N ARG A 158 -5.86 15.65 -9.31
CA ARG A 158 -5.87 16.84 -10.15
C ARG A 158 -7.04 16.74 -11.14
N ALA A 159 -7.75 17.84 -11.32
CA ALA A 159 -8.81 17.95 -12.32
C ALA A 159 -8.25 17.97 -13.76
N THR A 160 -6.97 18.30 -13.92
CA THR A 160 -6.29 18.34 -15.22
C THR A 160 -5.44 17.09 -15.44
N PRO A 161 -5.46 16.49 -16.63
CA PRO A 161 -4.58 15.39 -16.99
C PRO A 161 -3.11 15.77 -16.77
N HIS A 162 -2.29 14.79 -16.38
CA HIS A 162 -0.85 14.98 -16.31
C HIS A 162 -0.32 15.37 -17.69
N VAL A 163 0.40 16.51 -17.79
CA VAL A 163 1.04 16.90 -19.05
C VAL A 163 2.25 15.98 -19.24
N LEU A 164 2.22 15.16 -20.29
CA LEU A 164 3.33 14.27 -20.62
C LEU A 164 4.59 15.11 -20.82
N ARG A 165 5.69 14.67 -20.21
CA ARG A 165 6.99 15.29 -20.44
C ARG A 165 7.39 14.92 -21.85
N GLN A 166 7.28 15.86 -22.80
CA GLN A 166 7.75 15.64 -24.16
C GLN A 166 9.19 15.11 -24.09
N SER A 167 9.41 13.87 -24.52
CA SER A 167 10.76 13.34 -24.66
C SER A 167 11.54 14.34 -25.51
N GLN A 168 12.64 14.87 -25.00
CA GLN A 168 13.54 15.65 -25.83
C GLN A 168 14.10 14.68 -26.86
N SER A 169 13.47 14.62 -28.04
CA SER A 169 14.06 14.01 -29.22
C SER A 169 15.30 14.84 -29.54
N THR A 170 16.45 14.43 -29.03
CA THR A 170 17.72 14.93 -29.51
C THR A 170 17.83 14.49 -30.96
N ALA A 171 17.70 15.44 -31.89
CA ALA A 171 17.89 15.17 -33.30
C ALA A 171 19.26 14.50 -33.47
N SER A 172 19.29 13.32 -34.10
CA SER A 172 20.54 12.64 -34.41
C SER A 172 21.41 13.60 -35.21
N LEU A 173 22.61 13.89 -34.70
CA LEU A 173 23.59 14.73 -35.39
C LEU A 173 24.23 14.02 -36.60
N GLY A 174 23.70 12.85 -37.02
CA GLY A 174 24.22 12.06 -38.13
C GLY A 174 25.64 11.54 -37.90
N ARG A 175 26.14 11.57 -36.66
CA ARG A 175 27.50 11.14 -36.33
C ARG A 175 27.53 9.61 -36.24
N PRO A 176 28.51 8.94 -36.85
CA PRO A 176 28.70 7.50 -36.65
C PRO A 176 29.01 7.25 -35.17
N TYR A 177 28.18 6.46 -34.51
CA TYR A 177 28.43 6.03 -33.13
C TYR A 177 29.31 4.78 -33.15
N LYS A 178 30.31 4.74 -32.26
CA LYS A 178 31.10 3.53 -32.00
C LYS A 178 30.45 2.83 -30.81
N ALA A 179 29.79 1.70 -31.04
CA ALA A 179 29.35 0.84 -29.95
C ALA A 179 30.59 0.34 -29.22
N ILE A 180 30.69 0.61 -27.91
CA ILE A 180 31.66 -0.05 -27.05
C ILE A 180 31.03 -1.40 -26.73
N VAL A 181 31.63 -2.47 -27.27
CA VAL A 181 31.34 -3.86 -26.93
C VAL A 181 32.19 -4.23 -25.73
#